data_AF-A0A4R4YWJ1-F1
#
_entry.id   AF-A0A4R4YWJ1-F1
#
_cell.length_a   1.000
_cell.length_b   1.000
_cell.length_c   1.000
_cell.angle_alpha   90.00
_cell.angle_beta   90.00
_cell.angle_gamma   90.00
#
_symmetry.space_group_name_H-M   'P 1'
#
loop_
_entity.id
_entity.type
_entity.pdbx_description
1 polymer ?
#
loop_
_entity_poly.entity_id
_entity_poly.type
_entity_poly.pdbx_seq_one_letter_code
_entity_poly.pdbx_strand_id
1 'polypeptide(L)'
;MREHTPYTYVTVSLRPESTPHVGVSFHTSGLKVRAGLLLSSPRPYLELCSYEANVHVSTTGAGPVTDADLAVAREIFTAAARYLAECEQLHAEQPAQDASEPAA
;
A
#
# COMPACT_ATOMS: atom_id res chain seq x y z
N MET A 1 8.22 18.47 22.42
CA MET A 1 7.84 17.47 21.40
C MET A 1 8.06 18.08 20.04
N ARG A 2 8.82 17.45 19.14
CA ARG A 2 8.80 17.86 17.72
C ARG A 2 7.47 17.37 17.15
N GLU A 3 6.62 18.29 16.72
CA GLU A 3 5.45 17.95 15.89
C GLU A 3 5.94 17.08 14.73
N HIS A 4 5.43 15.86 14.66
CA HIS A 4 5.71 14.97 13.55
C HIS A 4 4.86 15.46 12.38
N THR A 5 5.33 16.49 11.67
CA THR A 5 4.67 16.95 10.45
C THR A 5 4.78 15.84 9.39
N PRO A 6 3.66 15.41 8.79
CA PRO A 6 3.70 14.35 7.79
C PRO A 6 4.52 14.82 6.59
N TYR A 7 5.63 14.13 6.32
CA TYR A 7 6.43 14.34 5.12
C TYR A 7 6.20 13.16 4.16
N THR A 8 5.95 13.47 2.89
CA THR A 8 5.86 12.47 1.83
C THR A 8 7.19 12.46 1.09
N TYR A 9 7.92 11.34 1.11
CA TYR A 9 9.11 11.16 0.28
C TYR A 9 8.83 10.12 -0.79
N VAL A 10 9.20 10.44 -2.03
CA VAL A 10 9.05 9.56 -3.18
C VAL A 10 10.44 9.01 -3.51
N THR A 11 10.61 7.69 -3.46
CA THR A 11 11.85 7.04 -3.91
C THR A 11 11.68 6.53 -5.32
N VAL A 12 12.54 7.02 -6.21
CA VAL A 12 12.68 6.50 -7.57
C VAL A 12 13.95 5.64 -7.60
N SER A 13 13.79 4.35 -7.89
CA SER A 13 14.91 3.40 -7.99
C SER A 13 15.00 2.86 -9.39
N LEU A 14 16.12 3.15 -10.07
CA LEU A 14 16.48 2.54 -11.35
C LEU A 14 17.63 1.58 -11.07
N ARG A 15 17.41 0.29 -11.30
CA ARG A 15 18.46 -0.71 -11.23
C ARG A 15 18.94 -1.00 -12.66
N PRO A 16 20.25 -1.05 -12.93
CA PRO A 16 20.77 -1.64 -14.15
C PRO A 16 20.21 -3.08 -14.23
N GLU A 17 19.75 -3.50 -15.41
CA GLU A 17 19.14 -4.82 -15.67
C GLU A 17 17.68 -5.04 -15.21
N SER A 18 16.99 -4.03 -14.68
CA SER A 18 15.55 -4.13 -14.33
C SER A 18 14.67 -3.31 -15.25
N THR A 19 13.46 -3.80 -15.55
CA THR A 19 12.44 -3.00 -16.24
C THR A 19 12.21 -1.68 -15.49
N PRO A 20 12.36 -0.53 -16.17
CA PRO A 20 12.07 0.76 -15.56
C PRO A 20 10.61 0.82 -15.10
N HIS A 21 10.41 1.27 -13.86
CA HIS A 21 9.08 1.40 -13.28
C HIS A 21 9.06 2.53 -12.27
N VAL A 22 7.91 3.19 -12.15
CA VAL A 22 7.65 4.20 -11.12
C VAL A 22 6.62 3.61 -10.18
N GLY A 23 6.87 3.71 -8.86
CA GLY A 23 5.91 3.25 -7.88
C GLY A 23 6.07 3.94 -6.53
N VAL A 24 4.96 4.09 -5.83
CA VAL A 24 4.91 4.63 -4.46
C VAL A 24 4.85 3.45 -3.50
N SER A 25 5.68 3.48 -2.45
CA SER A 25 5.73 2.40 -1.45
C SER A 25 5.49 2.94 -0.05
N PHE A 26 4.71 2.22 0.74
CA PHE A 26 4.51 2.44 2.16
C PHE A 26 5.22 1.32 2.92
N HIS A 27 6.01 1.69 3.92
CA HIS A 27 6.83 0.76 4.68
C HIS A 27 6.47 0.83 6.16
N THR A 28 6.22 -0.33 6.76
CA THR A 28 6.33 -0.57 8.20
C THR A 28 7.55 -1.46 8.45
N SER A 29 7.85 -1.79 9.72
CA SER A 29 8.94 -2.71 10.06
C SER A 29 8.73 -4.14 9.52
N GLY A 30 7.49 -4.54 9.22
CA GLY A 30 7.15 -5.90 8.77
C GLY A 30 6.50 -5.99 7.40
N LEU A 31 6.07 -4.87 6.80
CA LEU A 31 5.30 -4.86 5.56
C LEU A 31 5.71 -3.71 4.64
N LYS A 32 5.86 -4.02 3.35
CA LYS A 32 5.98 -3.07 2.25
C LYS A 32 4.77 -3.23 1.35
N VAL A 33 4.02 -2.16 1.13
CA VAL A 33 2.95 -2.11 0.13
C VAL A 33 3.34 -1.14 -0.96
N ARG A 34 3.21 -1.55 -2.22
CA ARG A 34 3.63 -0.75 -3.38
C ARG A 34 2.67 -0.87 -4.54
N ALA A 35 2.31 0.25 -5.15
CA ALA A 35 1.66 0.28 -6.46
C ALA A 35 2.59 0.95 -7.48
N GLY A 36 2.56 0.48 -8.73
CA GLY A 36 3.37 1.06 -9.79
C GLY A 36 2.94 0.67 -11.20
N LEU A 37 3.65 1.24 -12.16
CA LEU A 37 3.49 0.97 -13.59
C LEU A 37 4.84 0.54 -14.18
N LEU A 38 4.85 -0.63 -14.82
CA LEU A 38 5.99 -1.06 -15.65
C LEU A 38 5.99 -0.24 -16.95
N LEU A 39 7.09 0.44 -17.26
CA LEU A 39 7.10 1.40 -18.38
C LEU A 39 7.41 0.76 -19.74
N SER A 40 8.20 -0.31 -19.78
CA SER A 40 8.55 -0.99 -21.05
C SER A 40 7.38 -1.79 -21.64
N SER A 41 6.44 -2.21 -20.80
CA SER A 41 5.16 -2.82 -21.16
C SER A 41 4.14 -2.27 -20.17
N PRO A 42 3.40 -1.20 -20.52
CA PRO A 42 2.50 -0.47 -19.62
C PRO A 42 1.55 -1.41 -18.89
N ARG A 43 1.93 -1.75 -17.65
CA ARG A 43 1.23 -2.74 -16.85
C ARG A 43 1.17 -2.29 -15.40
N PRO A 44 -0.02 -2.08 -14.85
CA PRO A 44 -0.16 -1.74 -13.44
C PRO A 44 0.15 -2.97 -12.60
N TYR A 45 0.76 -2.77 -11.45
CA TYR A 45 0.94 -3.81 -10.46
C TYR A 45 0.73 -3.27 -9.04
N LEU A 46 0.35 -4.18 -8.15
CA LEU A 46 0.28 -4.02 -6.72
C LEU A 46 1.15 -5.11 -6.08
N GLU A 47 2.04 -4.71 -5.19
CA GLU A 47 2.95 -5.60 -4.47
C GLU A 47 2.71 -5.42 -2.96
N LEU A 48 2.51 -6.53 -2.24
CA LEU A 48 2.52 -6.60 -0.79
C LEU A 48 3.63 -7.57 -0.39
N CYS A 49 4.65 -7.07 0.28
CA CYS A 49 5.83 -7.85 0.62
C CYS A 49 6.08 -7.76 2.13
N SER A 50 6.17 -8.91 2.76
CA SER A 50 6.54 -9.11 4.16
C SER A 50 7.70 -10.10 4.22
N TYR A 51 8.18 -10.41 5.43
CA TYR A 51 9.17 -11.47 5.61
C TYR A 51 8.62 -12.86 5.25
N GLU A 52 7.32 -13.07 5.43
CA GLU A 52 6.67 -14.38 5.30
C GLU A 52 6.07 -14.61 3.90
N ALA A 53 5.64 -13.55 3.24
CA ALA A 53 4.94 -13.63 1.96
C ALA A 53 5.25 -12.43 1.06
N ASN A 54 5.37 -12.71 -0.24
CA ASN A 54 5.39 -11.71 -1.29
C ASN A 54 4.23 -11.99 -2.26
N VAL A 55 3.29 -11.05 -2.30
CA VAL A 55 2.12 -11.08 -3.18
C VAL A 55 2.33 -10.03 -4.25
N HIS A 56 2.36 -10.47 -5.51
CA HIS A 56 2.44 -9.60 -6.67
C HIS A 56 1.19 -9.78 -7.53
N VAL A 57 0.39 -8.72 -7.63
CA VAL A 57 -0.82 -8.68 -8.45
C VAL A 57 -0.57 -7.76 -9.63
N SER A 58 -0.79 -8.25 -10.83
CA SER A 58 -0.67 -7.47 -12.05
C SER A 58 -1.62 -8.05 -13.10
N THR A 59 -2.00 -7.25 -14.10
CA THR A 59 -2.75 -7.81 -15.23
C THR A 59 -1.89 -8.87 -15.92
N THR A 60 -2.50 -9.83 -16.62
CA THR A 60 -1.75 -10.90 -17.31
C THR A 60 -0.81 -10.35 -18.38
N GLY A 61 -1.09 -9.11 -18.83
CA GLY A 61 -0.45 -8.33 -19.88
C GLY A 61 -0.04 -9.16 -21.10
N ALA A 62 -0.96 -10.05 -21.45
CA ALA A 62 -1.13 -10.61 -22.78
C ALA A 62 -1.85 -9.63 -23.73
N GLY A 63 -1.96 -8.35 -23.36
CA GLY A 63 -2.67 -7.33 -24.12
C GLY A 63 -2.95 -6.06 -23.31
N PRO A 64 -3.74 -5.13 -23.88
CA PRO A 64 -4.22 -3.94 -23.18
C PRO A 64 -5.04 -4.29 -21.94
N VAL A 65 -5.10 -3.36 -20.99
CA VAL A 65 -6.00 -3.47 -19.82
C VAL A 65 -7.45 -3.51 -20.33
N THR A 66 -8.21 -4.50 -19.85
CA THR A 66 -9.61 -4.75 -20.22
C THR A 66 -10.57 -4.39 -19.10
N ASP A 67 -11.88 -4.41 -19.39
CA ASP A 67 -12.92 -4.21 -18.37
C ASP A 67 -12.86 -5.25 -17.24
N ALA A 68 -12.42 -6.47 -17.53
CA ALA A 68 -12.22 -7.52 -16.53
C ALA A 68 -11.08 -7.17 -15.57
N ASP A 69 -9.96 -6.65 -16.10
CA ASP A 69 -8.85 -6.16 -15.27
C ASP A 69 -9.29 -4.99 -14.38
N LEU A 70 -10.11 -4.08 -14.92
CA LEU A 70 -10.67 -2.96 -14.17
C LEU A 70 -11.64 -3.42 -13.07
N ALA A 71 -12.47 -4.44 -13.34
CA ALA A 71 -13.37 -5.00 -12.34
C ALA A 71 -12.59 -5.59 -11.16
N VAL A 72 -11.57 -6.40 -11.42
CA VAL A 72 -10.70 -6.97 -10.38
C VAL A 72 -9.99 -5.86 -9.58
N ALA A 73 -9.43 -4.85 -10.26
CA ALA A 73 -8.77 -3.74 -9.57
C ALA A 73 -9.73 -2.97 -8.63
N ARG A 74 -10.99 -2.78 -9.05
CA ARG A 74 -12.02 -2.13 -8.23
C ARG A 74 -12.43 -2.98 -7.03
N GLU A 75 -12.50 -4.30 -7.18
CA GLU A 75 -12.78 -5.21 -6.06
C GLU A 75 -11.66 -5.16 -5.01
N ILE A 76 -10.40 -5.19 -5.44
CA ILE A 76 -9.24 -5.04 -4.55
C ILE A 76 -9.30 -3.71 -3.80
N PHE A 77 -9.55 -2.61 -4.52
CA PHE A 77 -9.69 -1.28 -3.90
C PHE A 77 -10.83 -1.25 -2.87
N THR A 78 -11.99 -1.81 -3.21
CA THR A 78 -13.15 -1.84 -2.31
C THR A 78 -12.87 -2.66 -1.05
N ALA A 79 -12.18 -3.79 -1.18
CA ALA A 79 -11.76 -4.59 -0.04
C ALA A 79 -10.78 -3.84 0.87
N ALA A 80 -9.77 -3.18 0.28
CA ALA A 80 -8.81 -2.37 1.02
C ALA A 80 -9.46 -1.16 1.73
N ALA A 81 -10.43 -0.51 1.08
CA ALA A 81 -11.18 0.59 1.68
C ALA A 81 -12.04 0.15 2.88
N ARG A 82 -12.66 -1.03 2.79
CA ARG A 82 -13.39 -1.63 3.93
C ARG A 82 -12.45 -1.94 5.09
N TYR A 83 -11.30 -2.55 4.80
CA TYR A 83 -10.28 -2.79 5.81
C TYR A 83 -9.82 -1.49 6.50
N LEU A 84 -9.61 -0.41 5.74
CA LEU A 84 -9.28 0.90 6.32
C LEU A 84 -10.38 1.41 7.25
N ALA A 85 -11.65 1.37 6.80
CA ALA A 85 -12.78 1.83 7.60
C ALA A 85 -12.91 1.05 8.93
N GLU A 86 -12.67 -0.26 8.90
CA GLU A 86 -12.64 -1.10 10.11
C GLU A 86 -11.49 -0.72 11.04
N CYS A 87 -10.28 -0.47 10.49
CA CYS A 87 -9.16 0.03 11.28
C CYS A 87 -9.45 1.38 11.92
N GLU A 88 -10.04 2.32 11.18
CA GLU A 88 -10.41 3.65 11.68
C GLU A 88 -11.46 3.56 12.78
N GLN A 89 -12.46 2.70 12.61
CA GLN A 89 -13.48 2.45 13.63
C GLN A 89 -12.84 1.90 14.91
N LEU A 90 -12.04 0.84 14.81
CA LEU A 90 -11.36 0.25 15.97
C LEU A 90 -10.42 1.23 16.66
N HIS A 91 -9.74 2.10 15.90
CA HIS A 91 -8.90 3.15 16.45
C HIS A 91 -9.71 4.20 17.22
N ALA A 92 -10.86 4.62 16.69
CA ALA A 92 -11.76 5.58 17.35
C ALA A 92 -12.42 5.01 18.61
N GLU A 93 -12.61 3.69 18.67
CA GLU A 93 -13.15 2.97 19.82
C GLU A 93 -12.14 2.76 20.95
N GLN A 94 -10.83 3.00 20.73
CA GLN A 94 -9.84 2.95 21.80
C GLN A 94 -10.17 4.03 22.84
N PRO A 95 -10.54 3.67 24.09
CA PRO A 95 -10.80 4.66 25.11
C PRO A 95 -9.52 5.44 25.39
N ALA A 96 -9.65 6.70 25.84
CA ALA A 96 -8.56 7.51 26.35
C ALA A 96 -7.93 6.86 27.59
N GLN A 97 -7.19 5.78 27.39
CA GLN A 97 -6.55 4.98 28.43
C GLN A 97 -5.26 5.63 28.95
N ASP A 98 -5.07 6.93 28.65
CA ASP A 98 -4.03 7.80 29.22
C ASP A 98 -4.61 8.87 30.16
N ALA A 99 -5.92 8.87 30.42
CA ALA A 99 -6.55 9.78 31.36
C ALA A 99 -7.02 9.08 32.64
N SER A 100 -6.21 8.19 33.22
CA SER A 100 -6.38 7.70 34.60
C SER A 100 -5.14 6.96 35.14
N GLU A 101 -4.11 7.71 35.51
CA GLU A 101 -3.33 7.40 36.72
C GLU A 101 -3.48 8.58 37.70
N PRO A 102 -4.43 8.52 38.65
CA PRO A 102 -4.38 9.37 39.82
C PRO A 102 -3.50 8.70 40.90
N ALA A 103 -2.43 9.42 41.27
CA ALA A 103 -1.72 9.46 42.55
C ALA A 103 -1.46 8.16 43.36
N ALA A 104 -0.18 7.91 43.63
CA ALA A 104 0.34 7.66 44.98
C ALA A 104 1.75 8.25 45.12
#